data_AF-A0A8X8WSN0-F1
#
_entry.id   AF-A0A8X8WSN0-F1
#
_cell.length_a   1.000
_cell.length_b   1.000
_cell.length_c   1.000
_cell.angle_alpha   90.00
_cell.angle_beta   90.00
_cell.angle_gamma   90.00
#
_symmetry.space_group_name_H-M   'P 1'
#
loop_
_entity.id
_entity.type
_entity.pdbx_description
1 polymer ?
#
loop_
_entity_poly.entity_id
_entity_poly.type
_entity_poly.pdbx_seq_one_letter_code
_entity_poly.pdbx_strand_id
1 'polypeptide(L)'
;MKANDDVYLRLEQLAASLNPLPRRDLYYGFVIPCQSMNPFVHYISGMGFVLSWDLVEWIGASLIPLNHTVGPEDKLVGEWLNRGDKAKNRVSNKPAMYDYPRTNGRCSHDLVPTPSRFFGSRDGISGWMYLLSSMSLTRLSHLRCILCD
;
A
#
# COMPACT_ATOMS: atom_id res chain seq x y z
N MET A 1 -4.73 3.70 7.92
CA MET A 1 -3.97 2.98 6.87
C MET A 1 -3.57 1.63 7.44
N LYS A 2 -3.61 0.59 6.62
CA LYS A 2 -2.95 -0.68 6.90
C LYS A 2 -1.77 -0.85 5.95
N ALA A 3 -0.65 -1.36 6.46
CA ALA A 3 0.49 -1.81 5.69
C ALA A 3 1.12 -3.01 6.41
N ASN A 4 1.84 -3.84 5.68
CA ASN A 4 2.66 -4.88 6.29
C ASN A 4 3.94 -4.29 6.90
N ASP A 5 4.59 -5.06 7.76
CA ASP A 5 5.87 -4.73 8.39
C ASP A 5 7.06 -4.77 7.42
N ASP A 6 6.87 -5.34 6.23
CA ASP A 6 7.82 -5.42 5.14
C ASP A 6 7.67 -4.28 4.11
N VAL A 7 6.96 -3.20 4.48
CA VAL A 7 6.63 -2.06 3.62
C VAL A 7 7.38 -0.80 4.02
N TYR A 8 7.94 -0.09 3.04
CA TYR A 8 8.50 1.24 3.20
C TYR A 8 7.55 2.32 2.66
N LEU A 9 7.07 3.17 3.57
CA LEU A 9 6.16 4.25 3.23
C LEU A 9 6.89 5.58 3.07
N ARG A 10 6.73 6.19 1.91
CA ARG A 10 7.09 7.58 1.66
C ARG A 10 5.94 8.50 2.11
N LEU A 11 5.98 8.92 3.37
CA LEU A 11 4.83 9.58 4.03
C LEU A 11 4.40 10.89 3.36
N GLU A 12 5.32 11.75 2.94
CA GLU A 12 4.97 13.02 2.28
C GLU A 12 4.22 12.78 0.96
N GLN A 13 4.68 11.82 0.17
CA GLN A 13 4.10 11.44 -1.10
C GLN A 13 2.75 10.77 -0.91
N LEU A 14 2.62 9.94 0.14
CA LEU A 14 1.34 9.40 0.56
C LEU A 14 0.36 10.50 0.88
N ALA A 15 0.74 11.43 1.75
CA ALA A 15 -0.10 12.55 2.13
C ALA A 15 -0.52 13.37 0.91
N ALA A 16 0.42 13.70 0.02
CA ALA A 16 0.15 14.45 -1.21
C ALA A 16 -0.85 13.73 -2.14
N SER A 17 -0.71 12.41 -2.30
CA SER A 17 -1.60 11.60 -3.13
C SER A 17 -3.01 11.44 -2.55
N LEU A 18 -3.14 11.44 -1.22
CA LEU A 18 -4.42 11.37 -0.53
C LEU A 18 -5.13 12.73 -0.41
N ASN A 19 -4.36 13.83 -0.43
CA ASN A 19 -4.89 15.18 -0.22
C ASN A 19 -6.07 15.56 -1.14
N PRO A 20 -6.03 15.28 -2.46
CA PRO A 20 -7.15 15.63 -3.35
C PRO A 20 -8.31 14.64 -3.29
N LEU A 21 -8.20 13.53 -2.56
CA LEU A 21 -9.19 12.44 -2.59
C LEU A 21 -10.34 12.67 -1.59
N PRO A 22 -11.51 12.06 -1.86
CA PRO A 22 -12.63 12.10 -0.93
C PRO A 22 -12.26 11.55 0.45
N ARG A 23 -12.79 12.16 1.51
CA ARG A 23 -12.58 11.72 2.90
C ARG A 23 -13.61 10.69 3.39
N ARG A 24 -14.60 10.37 2.56
CA ARG A 24 -15.66 9.40 2.83
C ARG A 24 -15.68 8.33 1.75
N ASP A 25 -16.06 7.13 2.15
CA ASP A 25 -16.22 5.98 1.27
C ASP A 25 -14.99 5.69 0.38
N LEU A 26 -13.79 6.04 0.88
CA LEU A 26 -12.51 5.95 0.16
C LEU A 26 -11.87 4.59 0.39
N TYR A 27 -11.50 3.92 -0.68
CA TYR A 27 -10.64 2.73 -0.64
C TYR A 27 -9.49 2.88 -1.63
N TYR A 28 -8.29 3.09 -1.09
CA TYR A 28 -7.11 3.51 -1.84
C TYR A 28 -5.96 2.51 -1.67
N GLY A 29 -5.22 2.23 -2.75
CA GLY A 29 -3.98 1.44 -2.72
C GLY A 29 -3.68 0.76 -4.05
N PHE A 30 -2.99 -0.38 -4.03
CA PHE A 30 -2.65 -1.13 -5.24
C PHE A 30 -3.70 -2.17 -5.64
N VAL A 31 -4.38 -1.99 -6.78
CA VAL A 31 -5.40 -2.95 -7.22
C VAL A 31 -4.83 -4.29 -7.71
N ILE A 32 -5.49 -5.39 -7.36
CA ILE A 32 -5.30 -6.72 -7.94
C ILE A 32 -6.49 -7.01 -8.87
N PRO A 33 -6.31 -7.67 -10.03
CA PRO A 33 -5.06 -8.19 -10.61
C PRO A 33 -4.11 -7.11 -11.09
N CYS A 34 -2.83 -7.46 -11.21
CA CYS A 34 -1.76 -6.51 -11.46
C CYS A 34 -1.84 -5.84 -12.84
N GLN A 35 -2.43 -6.52 -13.82
CA GLN A 35 -2.69 -5.99 -15.17
C GLN A 35 -3.84 -4.98 -15.22
N SER A 36 -4.70 -4.94 -14.20
CA SER A 36 -5.83 -4.01 -14.17
C SER A 36 -5.42 -2.68 -13.55
N MET A 37 -5.87 -1.59 -14.15
CA MET A 37 -5.89 -0.25 -13.53
C MET A 37 -7.25 0.09 -12.92
N ASN A 38 -8.29 -0.68 -13.24
CA ASN A 38 -9.64 -0.45 -12.74
C ASN A 38 -9.74 -0.91 -11.26
N PRO A 39 -10.01 0.01 -10.32
CA PRO A 39 -10.02 -0.28 -8.89
C PRO A 39 -11.27 -1.05 -8.41
N PHE A 40 -12.23 -1.32 -9.29
CA PHE A 40 -13.47 -2.04 -8.98
C PHE A 40 -13.47 -3.51 -9.39
N VAL A 41 -12.37 -4.03 -9.95
CA VAL A 41 -12.36 -5.40 -10.51
C VAL A 41 -12.31 -6.48 -9.43
N HIS A 42 -11.39 -6.39 -8.48
CA HIS A 42 -11.33 -7.32 -7.34
C HIS A 42 -11.13 -6.57 -6.02
N TYR A 43 -9.88 -6.45 -5.58
CA TYR A 43 -9.52 -5.94 -4.27
C TYR A 43 -8.21 -5.15 -4.33
N ILE A 44 -7.89 -4.44 -3.25
CA ILE A 44 -6.63 -3.72 -3.09
C ILE A 44 -5.67 -4.59 -2.26
N SER A 45 -4.46 -4.79 -2.78
CA SER A 45 -3.40 -5.64 -2.23
C SER A 45 -3.02 -5.31 -0.79
N GLY A 46 -2.70 -6.37 -0.03
CA GLY A 46 -2.12 -6.27 1.31
C GLY A 46 -0.75 -5.58 1.40
N MET A 47 -0.11 -5.19 0.30
CA MET A 47 1.06 -4.28 0.33
C MET A 47 0.78 -2.98 1.07
N GLY A 48 -0.48 -2.57 1.11
CA GLY A 48 -0.93 -1.44 1.89
C GLY A 48 -2.13 -0.77 1.26
N PHE A 49 -3.08 -0.41 2.11
CA PHE A 49 -4.28 0.28 1.68
C PHE A 49 -4.79 1.27 2.73
N VAL A 50 -5.57 2.23 2.27
CA VAL A 50 -6.21 3.25 3.09
C VAL A 50 -7.72 3.13 2.92
N LEU A 51 -8.41 3.09 4.06
CA LEU A 51 -9.86 3.22 4.15
C LEU A 51 -10.17 4.56 4.80
N SER A 52 -11.25 5.22 4.36
CA SER A 52 -11.84 6.30 5.13
C SER A 52 -12.45 5.77 6.43
N TRP A 53 -12.60 6.65 7.43
CA TRP A 53 -13.02 6.24 8.77
C TRP A 53 -14.45 5.67 8.80
N ASP A 54 -15.36 6.19 7.99
CA ASP A 54 -16.73 5.69 7.86
C ASP A 54 -16.78 4.24 7.36
N LEU A 55 -15.83 3.81 6.51
CA LEU A 55 -15.70 2.41 6.12
C LEU A 55 -15.19 1.55 7.28
N VAL A 56 -14.26 2.06 8.08
CA VAL A 56 -13.75 1.35 9.27
C VAL A 56 -14.87 1.15 10.29
N GLU A 57 -15.67 2.18 10.55
CA GLU A 57 -16.84 2.09 11.43
C GLU A 57 -17.85 1.08 10.90
N TRP A 58 -18.15 1.12 9.59
CA TRP A 58 -19.04 0.15 8.98
C TRP A 58 -18.50 -1.28 9.10
N ILE A 59 -17.19 -1.50 8.91
CA ILE A 59 -16.58 -2.82 9.07
C ILE A 59 -16.75 -3.33 10.51
N GLY A 60 -16.55 -2.47 11.50
CA GLY A 60 -16.66 -2.83 12.92
C GLY A 60 -18.09 -3.13 13.40
N ALA A 61 -19.11 -2.61 12.71
CA ALA A 61 -20.51 -2.75 13.11
C ALA A 61 -21.34 -3.69 12.22
N SER A 62 -20.85 -4.01 11.02
CA SER A 62 -21.61 -4.79 10.02
C SER A 62 -21.56 -6.29 10.29
N LEU A 63 -22.68 -6.97 10.04
CA LEU A 63 -22.74 -8.44 10.06
C LEU A 63 -21.96 -9.09 8.91
N ILE A 64 -21.68 -8.34 7.83
CA ILE A 64 -20.97 -8.88 6.66
C ILE A 64 -19.54 -9.27 7.03
N PRO A 65 -18.67 -8.37 7.56
CA PRO A 65 -17.35 -8.77 8.05
C PRO A 65 -17.41 -9.76 9.20
N LEU A 66 -18.38 -9.59 10.12
CA LEU A 66 -18.52 -10.47 11.29
C LEU A 66 -18.71 -11.94 10.90
N ASN A 67 -19.48 -12.22 9.85
CA ASN A 67 -19.78 -13.58 9.40
C ASN A 67 -18.78 -14.11 8.34
N HIS A 68 -17.84 -13.29 7.88
CA HIS A 68 -16.93 -13.63 6.78
C HIS A 68 -15.47 -13.32 7.14
N THR A 69 -14.93 -14.00 8.15
CA THR A 69 -13.58 -13.72 8.70
C THR A 69 -12.46 -14.65 8.22
N VAL A 70 -12.78 -15.69 7.43
CA VAL A 70 -11.81 -16.72 7.00
C VAL A 70 -11.33 -16.46 5.57
N GLY A 71 -10.03 -16.23 5.42
CA GLY A 71 -9.38 -16.02 4.12
C GLY A 71 -8.26 -14.99 4.19
N PRO A 72 -7.58 -14.71 3.06
CA PRO A 72 -6.62 -13.61 2.97
C PRO A 72 -7.32 -12.28 3.25
N GLU A 73 -6.77 -11.51 4.19
CA GLU A 73 -7.44 -10.32 4.71
C GLU A 73 -7.72 -9.25 3.65
N ASP A 74 -6.80 -9.03 2.71
CA ASP A 74 -6.96 -8.06 1.63
C ASP A 74 -8.10 -8.42 0.66
N LYS A 75 -8.25 -9.71 0.37
CA LYS A 75 -9.40 -10.25 -0.37
C LYS A 75 -10.70 -10.07 0.39
N LEU A 76 -10.71 -10.41 1.69
CA LEU A 76 -11.88 -10.28 2.54
C LEU A 76 -12.37 -8.84 2.61
N VAL A 77 -11.48 -7.86 2.79
CA VAL A 77 -11.84 -6.44 2.80
C VAL A 77 -12.52 -6.05 1.49
N GLY A 78 -11.96 -6.43 0.34
CA GLY A 78 -12.57 -6.17 -0.97
C GLY A 78 -13.96 -6.82 -1.12
N GLU A 79 -14.10 -8.07 -0.68
CA GLU A 79 -15.38 -8.79 -0.70
C GLU A 79 -16.44 -8.16 0.21
N TRP A 80 -16.07 -7.78 1.43
CA TRP A 80 -16.98 -7.13 2.36
C TRP A 80 -17.50 -5.83 1.76
N LEU A 81 -16.61 -4.99 1.23
CA LEU A 81 -17.00 -3.71 0.63
C LEU A 81 -17.89 -3.90 -0.61
N ASN A 82 -17.61 -4.91 -1.44
CA ASN A 82 -18.49 -5.25 -2.57
C ASN A 82 -19.89 -5.69 -2.10
N ARG A 83 -19.97 -6.59 -1.12
CA ARG A 83 -21.25 -7.09 -0.59
C ARG A 83 -22.05 -6.04 0.17
N GLY A 84 -21.36 -5.14 0.86
CA GLY A 84 -21.96 -4.03 1.61
C GLY A 84 -22.34 -2.81 0.76
N ASP A 85 -22.11 -2.89 -0.56
CA ASP A 85 -22.24 -1.78 -1.50
C ASP A 85 -21.47 -0.52 -1.05
N LYS A 86 -20.25 -0.73 -0.54
CA LYS A 86 -19.35 0.29 0.02
C LYS A 86 -18.14 0.53 -0.87
N ALA A 87 -17.38 1.56 -0.50
CA ALA A 87 -16.20 2.03 -1.18
C ALA A 87 -16.49 2.39 -2.65
N LYS A 88 -17.37 3.36 -2.87
CA LYS A 88 -17.65 3.94 -4.19
C LYS A 88 -16.50 4.84 -4.67
N ASN A 89 -15.69 5.37 -3.76
CA ASN A 89 -14.49 6.14 -4.09
C ASN A 89 -13.25 5.22 -4.07
N ARG A 90 -13.15 4.27 -5.02
CA ARG A 90 -11.95 3.43 -5.12
C ARG A 90 -10.87 4.07 -5.99
N VAL A 91 -9.64 4.05 -5.50
CA VAL A 91 -8.51 4.68 -6.18
C VAL A 91 -7.33 3.71 -6.23
N SER A 92 -6.89 3.41 -7.46
CA SER A 92 -5.66 2.66 -7.70
C SER A 92 -4.47 3.62 -7.70
N ASN A 93 -3.50 3.38 -6.83
CA ASN A 93 -2.25 4.14 -6.75
C ASN A 93 -1.14 3.56 -7.64
N LYS A 94 -1.49 2.82 -8.70
CA LYS A 94 -0.51 2.37 -9.69
C LYS A 94 -0.07 3.54 -10.58
N PRO A 95 1.21 3.61 -11.00
CA PRO A 95 2.34 2.75 -10.66
C PRO A 95 3.14 3.28 -9.45
N ALA A 96 2.52 4.07 -8.57
CA ALA A 96 3.19 4.68 -7.43
C ALA A 96 3.35 3.76 -6.22
N MET A 97 2.62 2.64 -6.18
CA MET A 97 2.81 1.54 -5.24
C MET A 97 3.20 0.30 -6.05
N TYR A 98 4.23 -0.42 -5.62
CA TYR A 98 4.75 -1.59 -6.34
C TYR A 98 5.62 -2.48 -5.44
N ASP A 99 5.73 -3.75 -5.82
CA ASP A 99 6.64 -4.72 -5.21
C ASP A 99 8.08 -4.55 -5.71
N TYR A 100 9.04 -4.99 -4.90
CA TYR A 100 10.47 -4.97 -5.21
C TYR A 100 10.80 -5.59 -6.59
N PRO A 101 11.59 -4.89 -7.43
CA PRO A 101 12.05 -5.38 -8.73
C PRO A 101 13.06 -6.50 -8.54
N ARG A 102 12.54 -7.74 -8.49
CA ARG A 102 13.21 -9.05 -8.57
C ARG A 102 12.34 -10.18 -8.03
N THR A 103 11.18 -9.85 -7.47
CA THR A 103 10.21 -10.84 -6.95
C THR A 103 9.51 -11.68 -8.04
N ASN A 104 9.95 -11.66 -9.31
CA ASN A 104 9.34 -12.37 -10.45
C ASN A 104 7.81 -12.16 -10.60
N GLY A 105 7.26 -11.12 -9.97
CA GLY A 105 5.83 -10.88 -9.92
C GLY A 105 5.34 -10.09 -11.13
N ARG A 106 4.13 -10.39 -11.62
CA ARG A 106 3.42 -9.56 -12.61
C ARG A 106 3.04 -8.16 -12.07
N CYS A 107 3.48 -7.83 -10.86
CA CYS A 107 3.09 -6.70 -10.02
C CYS A 107 4.31 -5.83 -9.62
N SER A 108 5.52 -6.25 -9.99
CA SER A 108 6.77 -5.50 -9.77
C SER A 108 7.18 -4.76 -11.04
N HIS A 109 7.82 -3.61 -10.86
CA HIS A 109 8.57 -2.91 -11.90
C HIS A 109 9.83 -2.29 -11.29
N ASP A 110 10.77 -1.86 -12.13
CA ASP A 110 12.02 -1.23 -11.69
C ASP A 110 11.78 -0.08 -10.71
N LEU A 111 12.73 0.13 -9.80
CA LEU A 111 12.68 1.26 -8.87
C LEU A 111 12.66 2.54 -9.69
N VAL A 112 11.61 3.33 -9.49
CA VAL A 112 11.48 4.61 -10.20
C VAL A 112 12.39 5.62 -9.49
N PRO A 113 13.34 6.26 -10.20
CA PRO A 113 14.33 7.17 -9.58
C PRO A 113 13.72 8.46 -9.00
N THR A 114 12.45 8.74 -9.30
CA THR A 114 11.80 10.00 -8.92
C THR A 114 11.20 9.93 -7.51
N PRO A 115 11.08 11.06 -6.79
CA PRO A 115 10.80 11.07 -5.36
C PRO A 115 9.38 10.63 -4.97
N SER A 116 8.54 10.21 -5.90
CA SER A 116 7.08 10.29 -5.79
C SER A 116 6.37 9.02 -5.32
N ARG A 117 7.06 7.98 -4.80
CA ARG A 117 6.46 6.63 -4.80
C ARG A 117 6.76 5.72 -3.59
N PHE A 118 5.77 4.92 -3.26
CA PHE A 118 5.64 3.94 -2.20
C PHE A 118 6.30 2.62 -2.53
N PHE A 119 6.70 1.86 -1.51
CA PHE A 119 7.47 0.65 -1.70
C PHE A 119 7.07 -0.45 -0.72
N GLY A 120 6.92 -1.69 -1.19
CA GLY A 120 6.94 -2.90 -0.37
C GLY A 120 8.16 -3.75 -0.71
N SER A 121 8.96 -4.16 0.29
CA SER A 121 10.06 -5.12 0.10
C SER A 121 9.71 -6.47 0.68
N ARG A 122 9.59 -7.48 -0.18
CA ARG A 122 9.52 -8.88 0.24
C ARG A 122 10.89 -9.59 0.28
N ASP A 123 12.01 -8.91 0.00
CA ASP A 123 13.28 -9.56 -0.35
C ASP A 123 14.38 -9.45 0.72
N GLY A 124 13.97 -9.40 2.00
CA GLY A 124 14.87 -9.43 3.16
C GLY A 124 15.93 -8.32 3.17
N ILE A 125 17.08 -8.56 3.81
CA ILE A 125 18.17 -7.58 3.99
C ILE A 125 18.70 -7.07 2.64
N SER A 126 18.77 -7.93 1.61
CA SER A 126 19.25 -7.55 0.28
C SER A 126 18.32 -6.55 -0.41
N GLY A 127 17.00 -6.75 -0.30
CA GLY A 127 16.01 -5.78 -0.79
C GLY A 127 16.13 -4.44 -0.07
N TRP A 128 16.32 -4.46 1.25
CA TRP A 128 16.52 -3.25 2.06
C TRP A 128 17.80 -2.51 1.70
N MET A 129 18.93 -3.20 1.53
CA MET A 129 20.21 -2.58 1.12
C MET A 129 20.10 -1.91 -0.25
N TYR A 130 19.45 -2.56 -1.21
CA TYR A 130 19.24 -2.00 -2.54
C TYR A 130 18.33 -0.76 -2.49
N LEU A 131 17.22 -0.82 -1.75
CA LEU A 131 16.34 0.32 -1.52
C LEU A 131 17.12 1.51 -0.94
N LEU A 132 17.84 1.27 0.17
CA LEU A 132 18.61 2.31 0.86
C LEU A 132 19.73 2.89 0.01
N SER A 133 20.33 2.10 -0.90
CA SER A 133 21.32 2.58 -1.85
C SER A 133 20.71 3.40 -2.99
N SER A 134 19.47 3.10 -3.40
CA SER A 134 18.77 3.83 -4.48
C SER A 134 18.19 5.16 -4.02
N MET A 135 17.82 5.24 -2.74
CA MET A 135 17.53 6.49 -2.08
C MET A 135 18.87 7.16 -1.81
N SER A 136 19.03 8.44 -2.12
CA SER A 136 20.25 9.20 -1.82
C SER A 136 20.54 9.37 -0.30
N LEU A 137 20.10 8.44 0.55
CA LEU A 137 20.46 8.27 1.95
C LEU A 137 21.93 7.84 2.11
N THR A 138 22.58 7.40 1.03
CA THR A 138 24.03 7.12 0.98
C THR A 138 24.90 8.35 0.71
N ARG A 139 24.40 9.60 0.88
CA ARG A 139 25.30 10.70 1.28
C ARG A 139 25.65 10.54 2.78
N LEU A 140 26.42 9.49 3.04
CA LEU A 140 27.12 9.16 4.29
C LEU A 140 28.22 10.18 4.61
N SER A 141 27.91 11.48 4.57
CA SER A 141 28.84 12.52 5.05
C SER A 141 28.45 13.08 6.41
N HIS A 142 27.24 12.81 6.94
CA HIS A 142 26.75 13.45 8.17
C HIS A 142 26.17 12.54 9.26
N LEU A 143 26.21 11.21 9.13
CA LEU A 143 25.98 10.33 10.28
C LEU A 143 27.29 10.16 11.07
N ARG A 144 27.62 11.16 11.90
CA ARG A 144 28.44 10.89 13.08
C ARG A 144 27.65 9.90 13.94
N CYS A 145 28.26 8.76 14.27
CA CYS A 145 27.73 7.83 15.26
C CYS A 145 27.36 8.60 16.55
N ILE A 146 26.10 8.53 16.96
CA ILE A 146 25.62 9.07 18.25
C ILE A 146 25.78 8.01 19.38
N LEU A 147 26.44 6.89 19.10
CA LEU A 147 26.67 5.81 20.09
C LEU A 147 28.12 5.33 20.17
N CYS A 148 29.08 6.16 19.74
CA CYS A 148 30.49 5.97 20.07
C CYS A 148 31.02 7.27 20.68
N ASP A 149 30.67 7.51 21.94
CA ASP A 149 31.47 8.13 23.01
C ASP A 149 30.57 8.37 24.24
#